data_AF-A0A022Q1N4-F1
#
_entry.id   AF-A0A022Q1N4-F1
#
_cell.length_a   1.000
_cell.length_b   1.000
_cell.length_c   1.000
_cell.angle_alpha   90.00
_cell.angle_beta   90.00
_cell.angle_gamma   90.00
#
_symmetry.space_group_name_H-M   'P 1'
#
loop_
_entity.id
_entity.type
_entity.pdbx_description
1 polymer ?
#
loop_
_entity_poly.entity_id
_entity_poly.type
_entity_poly.pdbx_seq_one_letter_code
_entity_poly.pdbx_strand_id
1 'polypeptide(L)'
;MAASLQLNFKPFKPQLLNPNSPSKPSPKFSTIRCAAATPSKSYTLTLLPGDGIGPEVISVAKNALQQVGSIEGIEFEFKEMPMGGAALDLTGVPLPEETLSAAKDSHAVLLGAIGGYKWDNNEKHLKPETGLLQLRAGLKVFANLRPATVLPQLVDASTLKKEVAEGVDLMVVRELTGG
;
A
#
# COMPACT_ATOMS: atom_id res chain seq x y z
N MET A 1 50.48 -25.46 -4.37
CA MET A 1 50.79 -24.19 -3.69
C MET A 1 49.89 -24.07 -2.48
N ALA A 2 50.47 -24.24 -1.30
CA ALA A 2 49.77 -24.22 -0.02
C ALA A 2 49.61 -22.77 0.47
N ALA A 3 48.41 -22.41 0.93
CA ALA A 3 48.17 -21.20 1.70
C ALA A 3 47.42 -21.60 2.98
N SER A 4 48.16 -21.63 4.08
CA SER A 4 47.70 -21.98 5.41
C SER A 4 47.14 -20.72 6.08
N LEU A 5 45.82 -20.63 6.27
CA LEU A 5 45.19 -19.62 7.11
C LEU A 5 45.27 -20.07 8.58
N GLN A 6 46.18 -19.48 9.35
CA GLN A 6 46.25 -19.66 10.80
C GLN A 6 45.10 -18.87 11.46
N LEU A 7 44.09 -19.59 11.98
CA LEU A 7 43.09 -19.02 12.87
C LEU A 7 43.66 -18.99 14.30
N ASN A 8 43.86 -17.79 14.82
CA ASN A 8 44.42 -17.56 16.14
C ASN A 8 43.31 -17.65 17.21
N PHE A 9 43.00 -18.85 17.70
CA PHE A 9 42.10 -19.03 18.84
C PHE A 9 42.87 -18.83 20.15
N LYS A 10 42.57 -17.75 20.90
CA LYS A 10 43.02 -17.62 22.29
C LYS A 10 42.15 -18.50 23.19
N PRO A 11 42.73 -19.31 24.10
CA PRO A 11 41.95 -20.12 25.02
C PRO A 11 41.31 -19.24 26.10
N PHE A 12 40.03 -19.49 26.36
CA PHE A 12 39.23 -18.83 27.38
C PHE A 12 39.70 -19.30 28.76
N LYS A 13 40.31 -18.41 29.56
CA LYS A 13 40.58 -18.68 30.98
C LYS A 13 39.33 -18.33 31.80
N PRO A 14 38.79 -19.24 32.63
CA PRO A 14 37.74 -18.88 33.57
C PRO A 14 38.38 -18.06 34.70
N GLN A 15 38.09 -16.75 34.75
CA GLN A 15 38.45 -15.92 35.89
C GLN A 15 37.50 -16.24 37.05
N LEU A 16 38.07 -16.68 38.18
CA LEU A 16 37.39 -16.71 39.46
C LEU A 16 36.82 -15.33 39.78
N LEU A 17 35.53 -15.30 40.15
CA LEU A 17 34.79 -14.11 40.53
C LEU A 17 35.39 -13.50 41.80
N ASN A 18 35.95 -12.30 41.67
CA ASN A 18 36.39 -11.47 42.79
C ASN A 18 35.19 -10.61 43.25
N PRO A 19 34.75 -10.64 44.52
CA PRO A 19 33.52 -9.97 44.96
C PRO A 19 33.58 -8.42 45.01
N ASN A 20 34.72 -7.80 44.69
CA ASN A 20 34.91 -6.35 44.75
C ASN A 20 35.24 -5.70 43.38
N SER A 21 34.40 -5.90 42.37
CA SER A 21 34.45 -5.12 41.12
C SER A 21 33.29 -4.13 41.03
N PRO A 22 33.50 -2.88 40.58
CA PRO A 22 32.42 -1.90 40.46
C PRO A 22 31.40 -2.38 39.41
N SER A 23 30.12 -2.21 39.71
CA SER A 23 29.02 -2.64 38.83
C SER A 23 29.11 -1.94 37.47
N LYS A 24 29.07 -2.72 36.39
CA LYS A 24 28.94 -2.17 35.03
C LYS A 24 27.58 -1.46 34.91
N PRO A 25 27.50 -0.30 34.23
CA PRO A 25 26.22 0.36 34.02
C PRO A 25 25.34 -0.50 33.12
N SER A 26 24.08 -0.67 33.52
CA SER A 26 23.06 -1.33 32.71
C SER A 26 22.84 -0.54 31.40
N PRO A 27 22.52 -1.22 30.28
CA PRO A 27 22.18 -0.52 29.05
C PRO A 27 20.89 0.25 29.33
N LYS A 28 20.97 1.59 29.27
CA LYS A 28 19.79 2.43 29.32
C LYS A 28 18.97 2.11 28.08
N PHE A 29 17.80 1.50 28.26
CA PHE A 29 16.79 1.46 27.22
C PHE A 29 16.52 2.89 26.79
N SER A 30 16.97 3.26 25.59
CA SER A 30 16.60 4.54 24.99
C SER A 30 15.11 4.49 24.74
N THR A 31 14.34 5.27 25.50
CA THR A 31 12.97 5.60 25.14
C THR A 31 13.01 6.16 23.73
N ILE A 32 12.44 5.45 22.76
CA ILE A 32 12.16 6.01 21.43
C ILE A 32 11.12 7.09 21.69
N ARG A 33 11.57 8.34 21.78
CA ARG A 33 10.66 9.48 21.71
C ARG A 33 10.30 9.65 20.24
N CYS A 34 9.18 9.05 19.83
CA CYS A 34 8.46 9.56 18.67
C CYS A 34 8.00 10.97 19.05
N ALA A 35 8.79 11.98 18.70
CA ALA A 35 8.24 13.30 18.52
C ALA A 35 7.35 13.19 17.28
N ALA A 36 6.04 13.05 17.46
CA ALA A 36 5.10 13.20 16.37
C ALA A 36 5.41 14.57 15.73
N ALA A 37 5.84 14.57 14.47
CA ALA A 37 6.05 15.81 13.76
C ALA A 37 4.72 16.57 13.76
N THR A 38 4.73 17.84 14.17
CA THR A 38 3.54 18.70 14.05
C THR A 38 3.08 18.65 12.58
N PRO A 39 1.83 18.28 12.29
CA PRO A 39 1.38 18.15 10.90
C PRO A 39 1.53 19.50 10.20
N SER A 40 2.32 19.51 9.12
CA SER A 40 2.60 20.70 8.33
C SER A 40 1.71 20.79 7.08
N LYS A 41 1.07 19.67 6.72
CA LYS A 41 0.19 19.52 5.55
C LYS A 41 -0.95 18.56 5.89
N SER A 42 -2.14 18.85 5.37
CA SER A 42 -3.31 17.97 5.45
C SER A 42 -3.83 17.67 4.04
N TYR A 43 -4.23 16.42 3.80
CA TYR A 43 -4.85 15.97 2.55
C TYR A 43 -6.14 15.21 2.84
N THR A 44 -7.18 15.54 2.09
CA THR A 44 -8.45 14.79 2.06
C THR A 44 -8.38 13.67 1.03
N LEU A 45 -8.66 12.44 1.46
CA LEU A 45 -8.67 11.24 0.63
C LEU A 45 -10.06 10.60 0.61
N THR A 46 -10.62 10.38 -0.57
CA THR A 46 -11.81 9.54 -0.71
C THR A 46 -11.39 8.08 -0.79
N LEU A 47 -11.90 7.27 0.13
CA LEU A 47 -11.71 5.82 0.12
C LEU A 47 -12.91 5.17 -0.57
N LEU A 48 -12.66 4.32 -1.56
CA LEU A 48 -13.65 3.52 -2.27
C LEU A 48 -13.34 2.04 -2.05
N PRO A 49 -13.76 1.45 -0.90
CA PRO A 49 -13.51 0.06 -0.55
C PRO A 49 -13.93 -0.93 -1.65
N GLY A 50 -15.14 -0.73 -2.17
CA GLY A 50 -15.73 -1.56 -3.23
C GLY A 50 -16.10 -2.97 -2.74
N ASP A 51 -15.82 -3.97 -3.56
CA ASP A 51 -16.36 -5.32 -3.47
C ASP A 51 -15.29 -6.37 -3.13
N GLY A 52 -15.73 -7.57 -2.72
CA GLY A 52 -14.85 -8.71 -2.45
C GLY A 52 -13.79 -8.39 -1.39
N ILE A 53 -12.51 -8.57 -1.73
CA ILE A 53 -11.38 -8.28 -0.83
C ILE A 53 -11.09 -6.79 -0.68
N GLY A 54 -11.76 -5.93 -1.45
CA GLY A 54 -11.52 -4.48 -1.51
C GLY A 54 -11.50 -3.79 -0.13
N PRO A 55 -12.53 -3.98 0.72
CA PRO A 55 -12.56 -3.41 2.06
C PRO A 55 -11.39 -3.83 2.96
N GLU A 56 -10.97 -5.09 2.88
CA GLU A 56 -9.88 -5.62 3.70
C GLU A 56 -8.54 -4.99 3.32
N VAL A 57 -8.21 -4.93 2.01
CA VAL A 57 -6.95 -4.36 1.54
C VAL A 57 -6.89 -2.83 1.71
N ILE A 58 -8.03 -2.13 1.59
CA ILE A 58 -8.12 -0.69 1.80
C ILE A 58 -7.92 -0.33 3.27
N SER A 59 -8.47 -1.13 4.19
CA SER A 59 -8.24 -0.94 5.63
C SER A 59 -6.75 -1.00 5.98
N VAL A 60 -6.03 -1.99 5.42
CA VAL A 60 -4.57 -2.11 5.63
C VAL A 60 -3.81 -0.94 5.01
N ALA A 61 -4.15 -0.53 3.77
CA ALA A 61 -3.52 0.60 3.10
C ALA A 61 -3.74 1.93 3.84
N LYS A 62 -4.95 2.17 4.37
CA LYS A 62 -5.29 3.33 5.21
C LYS A 62 -4.38 3.40 6.44
N ASN A 63 -4.21 2.28 7.15
CA ASN A 63 -3.34 2.22 8.33
C ASN A 63 -1.87 2.51 7.95
N ALA A 64 -1.37 1.93 6.86
CA ALA A 64 -0.01 2.20 6.38
C ALA A 64 0.20 3.68 6.04
N LEU A 65 -0.77 4.30 5.34
CA LEU A 65 -0.74 5.73 5.02
C LEU A 65 -0.74 6.60 6.27
N GLN A 66 -1.57 6.29 7.28
CA GLN A 66 -1.60 7.03 8.54
C GLN A 66 -0.25 6.97 9.27
N GLN A 67 0.40 5.80 9.30
CA GLN A 67 1.71 5.65 9.94
C GLN A 67 2.78 6.47 9.21
N VAL A 68 2.85 6.35 7.88
CA VAL A 68 3.80 7.13 7.07
C VAL A 68 3.53 8.63 7.20
N GLY A 69 2.27 9.05 7.17
CA GLY A 69 1.87 10.45 7.36
C GLY A 69 2.33 10.99 8.71
N SER A 70 2.12 10.24 9.80
CA SER A 70 2.57 10.65 11.13
C SER A 70 4.09 10.80 11.24
N ILE A 71 4.87 9.99 10.51
CA ILE A 71 6.34 10.07 10.49
C ILE A 71 6.80 11.30 9.70
N GLU A 72 6.14 11.58 8.57
CA GLU A 72 6.51 12.66 7.64
C GLU A 72 5.84 14.02 7.97
N GLY A 73 5.02 14.08 9.03
CA GLY A 73 4.28 15.29 9.40
C GLY A 73 3.18 15.67 8.40
N ILE A 74 2.51 14.66 7.84
CA ILE A 74 1.36 14.78 6.93
C ILE A 74 0.12 14.18 7.61
N GLU A 75 -0.96 14.94 7.64
CA GLU A 75 -2.26 14.49 8.10
C GLU A 75 -3.13 14.04 6.93
N PHE A 76 -3.90 12.96 7.13
CA PHE A 76 -4.81 12.43 6.14
C PHE A 76 -6.23 12.37 6.71
N GLU A 77 -7.15 13.06 6.06
CA GLU A 77 -8.58 13.00 6.35
C GLU A 77 -9.24 12.02 5.38
N PHE A 78 -9.80 10.93 5.88
CA PHE A 78 -10.39 9.88 5.05
C PHE A 78 -11.92 9.96 5.04
N LYS A 79 -12.51 9.91 3.84
CA LYS A 79 -13.96 9.80 3.64
C LYS A 79 -14.28 8.53 2.86
N GLU A 80 -14.91 7.56 3.50
CA GLU A 80 -15.33 6.32 2.85
C GLU A 80 -16.66 6.53 2.12
N MET A 81 -16.73 6.12 0.85
CA MET A 81 -17.91 6.27 0.00
C MET A 81 -18.24 4.96 -0.74
N PRO A 82 -19.52 4.65 -0.97
CA PRO A 82 -19.93 3.42 -1.64
C PRO A 82 -19.63 3.46 -3.14
N MET A 83 -19.15 2.35 -3.70
CA MET A 83 -18.92 2.14 -5.13
C MET A 83 -19.08 0.66 -5.49
N GLY A 84 -19.40 0.37 -6.76
CA GLY A 84 -19.45 -1.00 -7.28
C GLY A 84 -20.70 -1.75 -6.87
N GLY A 85 -20.55 -3.04 -6.60
CA GLY A 85 -21.59 -3.90 -6.06
C GLY A 85 -22.14 -3.43 -4.72
N ALA A 86 -21.27 -2.94 -3.83
CA ALA A 86 -21.66 -2.35 -2.56
C ALA A 86 -22.58 -1.13 -2.74
N ALA A 87 -22.32 -0.30 -3.76
CA ALA A 87 -23.22 0.82 -4.09
C ALA A 87 -24.52 0.36 -4.74
N LEU A 88 -24.48 -0.66 -5.60
CA LEU A 88 -25.68 -1.26 -6.19
C LEU A 88 -26.63 -1.78 -5.11
N ASP A 89 -26.09 -2.49 -4.12
CA ASP A 89 -26.87 -3.02 -3.00
C ASP A 89 -27.48 -1.92 -2.13
N LEU A 90 -26.77 -0.79 -1.95
CA LEU A 90 -27.20 0.30 -1.08
C LEU A 90 -28.13 1.32 -1.76
N THR A 91 -27.87 1.62 -3.03
CA THR A 91 -28.46 2.78 -3.74
C THR A 91 -29.09 2.42 -5.09
N GLY A 92 -28.88 1.20 -5.57
CA GLY A 92 -29.37 0.75 -6.87
C GLY A 92 -28.50 1.16 -8.07
N VAL A 93 -27.41 1.91 -7.88
CA VAL A 93 -26.48 2.31 -8.94
C VAL A 93 -25.02 2.03 -8.57
N PRO A 94 -24.14 1.69 -9.55
CA PRO A 94 -22.76 1.31 -9.25
C PRO A 94 -21.84 2.49 -8.88
N LEU A 95 -22.26 3.73 -9.18
CA LEU A 95 -21.59 4.95 -8.76
C LEU A 95 -22.63 6.03 -8.41
N PRO A 96 -22.91 6.25 -7.11
CA PRO A 96 -23.75 7.34 -6.66
C PRO A 96 -23.13 8.71 -6.95
N GLU A 97 -23.96 9.72 -7.22
CA GLU A 97 -23.48 11.09 -7.50
C GLU A 97 -22.72 11.68 -6.31
N GLU A 98 -23.13 11.36 -5.09
CA GLU A 98 -22.44 11.76 -3.85
C GLU A 98 -21.01 11.20 -3.80
N THR A 99 -20.80 9.95 -4.26
CA THR A 99 -19.47 9.33 -4.33
C THR A 99 -18.60 10.05 -5.33
N LEU A 100 -19.12 10.38 -6.52
CA LEU A 100 -18.37 11.13 -7.53
C LEU A 100 -18.04 12.55 -7.06
N SER A 101 -18.97 13.21 -6.37
CA SER A 101 -18.77 14.55 -5.81
C SER A 101 -17.67 14.53 -4.74
N ALA A 102 -17.74 13.60 -3.79
CA ALA A 102 -16.70 13.42 -2.78
C ALA A 102 -15.32 13.15 -3.41
N ALA A 103 -15.26 12.31 -4.44
CA ALA A 103 -14.02 12.04 -5.17
C ALA A 103 -13.44 13.30 -5.83
N LYS A 104 -14.27 14.15 -6.45
CA LYS A 104 -13.87 15.43 -7.06
C LYS A 104 -13.39 16.46 -6.03
N ASP A 105 -13.99 16.46 -4.85
CA ASP A 105 -13.66 17.39 -3.75
C ASP A 105 -12.44 16.93 -2.93
N SER A 106 -11.94 15.71 -3.19
CA SER A 106 -10.78 15.15 -2.49
C SER A 106 -9.47 15.36 -3.26
N HIS A 107 -8.35 15.37 -2.55
CA HIS A 107 -7.01 15.49 -3.15
C HIS A 107 -6.59 14.20 -3.87
N ALA A 108 -7.05 13.05 -3.39
CA ALA A 108 -6.79 11.75 -4.01
C ALA A 108 -7.92 10.75 -3.69
N VAL A 109 -8.03 9.74 -4.55
CA VAL A 109 -8.96 8.63 -4.40
C VAL A 109 -8.16 7.33 -4.24
N LEU A 110 -8.46 6.56 -3.20
CA LEU A 110 -7.91 5.22 -3.02
C LEU A 110 -9.02 4.19 -3.20
N LEU A 111 -8.93 3.40 -4.27
CA LEU A 111 -9.93 2.42 -4.66
C LEU A 111 -9.42 0.99 -4.43
N GLY A 112 -10.28 0.14 -3.86
CA GLY A 112 -9.99 -1.26 -3.57
C GLY A 112 -10.20 -2.17 -4.78
N ALA A 113 -11.29 -2.93 -4.77
CA ALA A 113 -11.67 -3.82 -5.86
C ALA A 113 -13.15 -3.62 -6.21
N ILE A 114 -13.56 -3.98 -7.43
CA ILE A 114 -14.94 -3.82 -7.91
C ILE A 114 -15.32 -5.08 -8.66
N GLY A 115 -16.57 -5.54 -8.50
CA GLY A 115 -17.13 -6.70 -9.19
C GLY A 115 -17.42 -7.89 -8.27
N GLY A 116 -18.21 -8.83 -8.77
CA GLY A 116 -18.55 -10.07 -8.07
C GLY A 116 -19.75 -10.79 -8.68
N TYR A 117 -19.84 -12.10 -8.47
CA TYR A 117 -20.81 -12.99 -9.11
C TYR A 117 -22.27 -12.57 -8.92
N LYS A 118 -22.58 -11.90 -7.80
CA LYS A 118 -23.92 -11.43 -7.47
C LYS A 118 -24.51 -10.50 -8.55
N TRP A 119 -23.67 -9.70 -9.22
CA TRP A 119 -24.11 -8.67 -10.15
C TRP A 119 -23.78 -9.00 -11.63
N ASP A 120 -23.29 -10.21 -11.92
CA ASP A 120 -22.88 -10.61 -13.28
C ASP A 120 -24.04 -10.62 -14.28
N ASN A 121 -25.24 -10.96 -13.80
CA ASN A 121 -26.46 -11.04 -14.60
C ASN A 121 -27.24 -9.71 -14.67
N ASN A 122 -26.73 -8.64 -14.05
CA ASN A 122 -27.34 -7.32 -14.16
C ASN A 122 -27.23 -6.78 -15.59
N GLU A 123 -28.17 -5.90 -15.93
CA GLU A 123 -28.05 -5.07 -17.13
C GLU A 123 -26.73 -4.28 -17.13
N LYS A 124 -26.17 -4.03 -18.32
CA LYS A 124 -24.84 -3.40 -18.47
C LYS A 124 -24.67 -2.11 -17.65
N HIS A 125 -25.70 -1.28 -17.56
CA HIS A 125 -25.64 -0.01 -16.84
C HIS A 125 -25.66 -0.18 -15.31
N LEU A 126 -26.08 -1.35 -14.82
CA LEU A 126 -26.13 -1.75 -13.41
C LEU A 126 -25.02 -2.75 -13.05
N LYS A 127 -23.96 -2.83 -13.87
CA LYS A 127 -22.77 -3.62 -13.55
C LYS A 127 -21.78 -2.79 -12.74
N PRO A 128 -21.08 -3.37 -11.74
CA PRO A 128 -20.06 -2.68 -10.96
C PRO A 128 -18.99 -1.98 -11.82
N GLU A 129 -18.57 -2.62 -12.92
CA GLU A 129 -17.55 -2.10 -13.84
C GLU A 129 -17.99 -0.82 -14.57
N THR A 130 -19.30 -0.63 -14.79
CA THR A 130 -19.82 0.62 -15.36
C THR A 130 -19.57 1.79 -14.40
N GLY A 131 -19.68 1.58 -13.09
CA GLY A 131 -19.31 2.58 -12.09
C GLY A 131 -17.84 2.98 -12.17
N LEU A 132 -16.94 2.01 -12.42
CA LEU A 132 -15.50 2.30 -12.60
C LEU A 132 -15.22 3.14 -13.85
N LEU A 133 -15.93 2.89 -14.95
CA LEU A 133 -15.81 3.71 -16.17
C LEU A 133 -16.36 5.13 -15.93
N GLN A 134 -17.51 5.25 -15.27
CA GLN A 134 -18.10 6.54 -14.91
C GLN A 134 -17.18 7.36 -13.99
N LEU A 135 -16.55 6.73 -13.00
CA LEU A 135 -15.60 7.40 -12.10
C LEU A 135 -14.40 7.95 -12.89
N ARG A 136 -13.80 7.14 -13.77
CA ARG A 136 -12.65 7.55 -14.59
C ARG A 136 -12.98 8.74 -15.48
N ALA A 137 -14.12 8.69 -16.17
CA ALA A 137 -14.60 9.78 -17.00
C ALA A 137 -14.91 11.04 -16.17
N GLY A 138 -15.59 10.86 -15.03
CA GLY A 138 -15.97 11.94 -14.13
C GLY A 138 -14.80 12.68 -13.49
N LEU A 139 -13.70 11.97 -13.21
CA LEU A 139 -12.44 12.54 -12.69
C LEU A 139 -11.46 12.99 -13.79
N LYS A 140 -11.75 12.68 -15.07
CA LYS A 140 -10.88 13.01 -16.23
C LYS A 140 -9.46 12.47 -16.08
N VAL A 141 -9.30 11.29 -15.46
CA VAL A 141 -8.00 10.63 -15.23
C VAL A 141 -7.53 9.88 -16.48
N PHE A 142 -7.21 10.61 -17.55
CA PHE A 142 -6.88 10.03 -18.86
C PHE A 142 -5.58 9.20 -18.87
N ALA A 143 -4.63 9.47 -17.97
CA ALA A 143 -3.34 8.79 -17.93
C ALA A 143 -3.34 7.66 -16.89
N ASN A 144 -3.39 6.41 -17.35
CA ASN A 144 -3.21 5.24 -16.49
C ASN A 144 -1.76 4.79 -16.47
N LEU A 145 -1.13 4.87 -15.31
CA LEU A 145 0.24 4.41 -15.07
C LEU A 145 0.21 3.00 -14.48
N ARG A 146 0.91 2.06 -15.12
CA ARG A 146 1.04 0.67 -14.65
C ARG A 146 2.51 0.26 -14.67
N PRO A 147 3.24 0.40 -13.55
CA PRO A 147 4.59 -0.13 -13.44
C PRO A 147 4.56 -1.66 -13.44
N ALA A 148 5.47 -2.27 -14.20
CA ALA A 148 5.74 -3.69 -14.18
C ALA A 148 7.23 -3.88 -13.87
N THR A 149 7.52 -4.18 -12.60
CA THR A 149 8.88 -4.32 -12.08
C THR A 149 9.04 -5.69 -11.44
N VAL A 150 10.10 -6.41 -11.78
CA VAL A 150 10.44 -7.69 -11.14
C VAL A 150 11.34 -7.40 -9.95
N LEU A 151 10.82 -7.60 -8.74
CA LEU A 151 11.61 -7.44 -7.52
C LEU A 151 12.68 -8.54 -7.43
N PRO A 152 13.93 -8.23 -7.03
CA PRO A 152 15.01 -9.22 -6.93
C PRO A 152 14.65 -10.44 -6.06
N GLN A 153 13.83 -10.23 -5.02
CA GLN A 153 13.37 -11.27 -4.10
C GLN A 153 12.30 -12.19 -4.70
N LEU A 154 11.70 -11.82 -5.84
CA LEU A 154 10.57 -12.50 -6.47
C LEU A 154 10.84 -12.92 -7.93
N VAL A 155 12.11 -12.92 -8.37
CA VAL A 155 12.47 -13.27 -9.76
C VAL A 155 11.94 -14.65 -10.16
N ASP A 156 12.01 -15.62 -9.24
CA ASP A 156 11.58 -17.00 -9.48
C ASP A 156 10.04 -17.18 -9.52
N ALA A 157 9.26 -16.14 -9.20
CA ALA A 157 7.81 -16.15 -9.37
C ALA A 157 7.39 -15.91 -10.84
N SER A 158 8.31 -15.40 -11.67
CA SER A 158 8.06 -15.22 -13.11
C SER A 158 8.09 -16.56 -13.83
N THR A 159 7.26 -16.71 -14.86
CA THR A 159 7.31 -17.87 -15.77
C THR A 159 8.41 -17.75 -16.84
N LEU A 160 9.02 -16.57 -16.98
CA LEU A 160 10.15 -16.34 -17.88
C LEU A 160 11.46 -16.81 -17.25
N LYS A 161 12.46 -17.11 -18.10
CA LYS A 161 13.81 -17.45 -17.62
C LYS A 161 14.39 -16.30 -16.80
N LYS A 162 15.17 -16.63 -15.78
CA LYS A 162 15.77 -15.66 -14.87
C LYS A 162 16.55 -14.57 -15.60
N GLU A 163 17.38 -14.96 -16.56
CA GLU A 163 18.21 -14.04 -17.37
C GLU A 163 17.39 -13.08 -18.26
N VAL A 164 16.08 -13.31 -18.41
CA VAL A 164 15.14 -12.43 -19.14
C VAL A 164 14.31 -11.57 -18.17
N ALA A 165 13.93 -12.13 -17.02
CA ALA A 165 13.05 -11.47 -16.06
C ALA A 165 13.80 -10.56 -15.07
N GLU A 166 15.02 -10.92 -14.69
CA GLU A 166 15.81 -10.17 -13.72
C GLU A 166 16.12 -8.75 -14.23
N GLY A 167 15.82 -7.75 -13.42
CA GLY A 167 16.04 -6.34 -13.76
C GLY A 167 14.97 -5.71 -14.66
N VAL A 168 13.88 -6.41 -14.98
CA VAL A 168 12.73 -5.80 -15.68
C VAL A 168 12.16 -4.67 -14.83
N ASP A 169 12.14 -3.47 -15.40
CA ASP A 169 11.52 -2.27 -14.83
C ASP A 169 10.99 -1.39 -15.97
N LEU A 170 9.68 -1.41 -16.16
CA LEU A 170 9.03 -0.61 -17.20
C LEU A 170 7.74 0.04 -16.70
N MET A 171 7.38 1.15 -17.33
CA MET A 171 6.15 1.88 -17.07
C MET A 171 5.27 1.88 -18.32
N VAL A 172 4.09 1.26 -18.23
CA VAL A 172 3.06 1.42 -19.26
C VAL A 172 2.25 2.67 -18.97
N VAL A 173 2.24 3.61 -19.91
CA VAL A 173 1.36 4.78 -19.92
C VAL A 173 0.24 4.53 -20.91
N ARG A 174 -0.98 4.31 -20.39
CA ARG A 174 -2.16 3.96 -21.19
C ARG A 174 -3.20 5.08 -21.13
N GLU A 175 -3.74 5.47 -22.29
CA GLU A 175 -4.94 6.32 -22.35
C GLU A 175 -6.15 5.57 -21.76
N LEU A 176 -6.90 6.21 -20.86
CA LEU A 176 -7.88 5.57 -19.99
C LEU A 176 -9.33 6.02 -20.20
N THR A 177 -9.55 7.15 -20.86
CA THR A 177 -10.85 7.84 -20.90
C THR A 177 -11.46 7.94 -22.30
N GLY A 178 -10.73 7.55 -23.34
CA GLY A 178 -11.22 7.45 -24.72
C GLY A 178 -10.80 6.13 -25.36
N GLY A 179 -10.75 6.14 -26.70
CA GLY A 179 -10.37 4.98 -27.52
C GLY A 179 -11.47 3.93 -27.69
#